data_AF-A0A7S0EWT3-F1
#
_entry.id   AF-A0A7S0EWT3-F1
#
_cell.length_a   1.000
_cell.length_b   1.000
_cell.length_c   1.000
_cell.angle_alpha   90.00
_cell.angle_beta   90.00
_cell.angle_gamma   90.00
#
_symmetry.space_group_name_H-M   'P 1'
#
loop_
_entity.id
_entity.type
_entity.pdbx_description
1 polymer ?
#
loop_
_entity_poly.entity_id
_entity_poly.type
_entity_poly.pdbx_seq_one_letter_code
_entity_poly.pdbx_strand_id
1 'polypeptide(L)'
;ANLAFTLMTPLYDMSTLPDCQLLCKAPDGAVQQYRYALGRAVVFGDSFVHATETGVEPRALAFLCFTFGDRRMTAEQWANAEAYIEAQSPIYQTPAGKLVESKLA
;
A
#
# COMPACT_ATOMS: atom_id res chain seq x y z
N ALA A 1 -17.98 -5.59 4.61
CA ALA A 1 -16.90 -6.58 4.39
C ALA A 1 -15.92 -5.95 3.42
N ASN A 2 -14.61 -6.09 3.64
CA ASN A 2 -13.59 -5.50 2.77
C ASN A 2 -13.66 -6.15 1.39
N LEU A 3 -13.55 -5.35 0.33
CA LEU A 3 -13.58 -5.79 -1.07
C LEU A 3 -12.17 -5.99 -1.65
N ALA A 4 -11.19 -5.29 -1.07
CA ALA A 4 -9.77 -5.43 -1.38
C ALA A 4 -8.94 -5.55 -0.11
N PHE A 5 -7.81 -6.25 -0.24
CA PHE A 5 -6.80 -6.40 0.79
C PHE A 5 -5.45 -6.02 0.22
N THR A 6 -4.62 -5.40 1.05
CA THR A 6 -3.23 -5.10 0.76
C THR A 6 -2.36 -5.92 1.68
N LEU A 7 -1.41 -6.66 1.11
CA LEU A 7 -0.25 -7.18 1.83
C LEU A 7 0.91 -6.22 1.61
N MET A 8 1.56 -5.80 2.69
CA MET A 8 2.76 -4.97 2.65
C MET A 8 3.83 -5.55 3.56
N THR A 9 5.06 -5.67 3.05
CA THR A 9 6.22 -6.14 3.82
C THR A 9 7.48 -5.39 3.40
N PRO A 10 8.39 -5.05 4.35
CA PRO A 10 9.65 -4.42 3.99
C PRO A 10 10.58 -5.43 3.28
N LEU A 11 11.45 -4.94 2.40
CA LEU A 11 12.45 -5.75 1.69
C LEU A 11 13.78 -5.91 2.46
N TYR A 12 13.93 -5.22 3.58
CA TYR A 12 15.08 -5.29 4.48
C TYR A 12 14.61 -5.07 5.93
N ASP A 13 15.48 -5.30 6.90
CA ASP A 13 15.08 -5.14 8.30
C ASP A 13 14.99 -3.65 8.68
N MET A 14 13.81 -3.25 9.16
CA MET A 14 13.47 -1.90 9.61
C MET A 14 13.21 -1.84 11.11
N SER A 15 13.39 -2.96 11.83
CA SER A 15 13.00 -3.09 13.24
C SER A 15 13.72 -2.10 14.17
N THR A 16 14.93 -1.67 13.77
CA THR A 16 15.78 -0.74 14.51
C THR A 16 15.55 0.72 14.14
N LEU A 17 14.76 1.03 13.10
CA LEU A 17 14.52 2.42 12.71
C LEU A 17 13.65 3.12 13.76
N PRO A 18 14.05 4.31 14.24
CA PRO A 18 13.28 5.03 15.26
C PRO A 18 11.93 5.50 14.71
N ASP A 19 11.88 5.84 13.42
CA ASP A 19 10.74 6.37 12.69
C ASP A 19 10.53 5.61 11.35
N CYS A 20 9.78 6.21 10.41
CA CYS A 20 9.42 5.61 9.11
C CYS A 20 8.62 4.31 9.20
N GLN A 21 7.96 4.07 10.34
CA GLN A 21 7.09 2.93 10.57
C GLN A 21 5.67 3.17 10.02
N LEU A 22 4.76 2.22 10.23
CA LEU A 22 3.36 2.38 9.85
C LEU A 22 2.56 2.95 11.01
N LEU A 23 1.96 4.12 10.84
CA LEU A 23 0.92 4.61 11.74
C LEU A 23 -0.42 4.08 11.27
N CYS A 24 -1.20 3.50 12.17
CA CYS A 24 -2.54 3.00 11.88
C CYS A 24 -3.53 3.36 12.98
N LYS A 25 -4.80 3.47 12.61
CA LYS A 25 -5.89 3.74 13.56
C LYS A 25 -6.48 2.42 14.03
N ALA A 26 -6.47 2.21 15.34
CA ALA A 26 -7.11 1.07 15.99
C ALA A 26 -8.66 1.23 16.03
N PRO A 27 -9.42 0.16 16.30
CA PRO A 27 -10.88 0.22 16.32
C PRO A 27 -11.47 1.19 17.36
N ASP A 28 -10.76 1.42 18.46
CA ASP A 28 -11.11 2.40 19.50
C ASP A 28 -10.76 3.85 19.10
N GLY A 29 -10.16 4.03 17.93
CA GLY A 29 -9.74 5.31 17.38
C GLY A 29 -8.34 5.76 17.80
N ALA A 30 -7.64 5.00 18.65
CA ALA A 30 -6.27 5.31 19.03
C ALA A 30 -5.32 5.14 17.82
N VAL A 31 -4.31 6.00 17.72
CA VAL A 31 -3.23 5.84 16.75
C VAL A 31 -2.18 4.90 17.35
N GLN A 32 -1.81 3.88 16.60
CA GLN A 32 -0.79 2.90 16.96
C GLN A 32 0.31 2.87 15.91
N GLN A 33 1.51 2.53 16.34
CA GLN A 33 2.65 2.31 15.44
C GLN A 33 2.83 0.80 15.24
N TYR A 34 2.69 0.34 14.00
CA TYR A 34 3.12 -1.00 13.59
C TYR A 34 4.58 -0.91 13.11
N ARG A 35 5.46 -1.63 13.79
CA ARG A 35 6.89 -1.66 13.47
C ARG A 35 7.18 -2.71 12.41
N TYR A 36 7.73 -2.26 11.28
CA TYR A 36 8.22 -3.10 10.21
C TYR A 36 9.42 -3.93 10.68
N ALA A 37 9.43 -5.20 10.31
CA ALA A 37 10.54 -6.10 10.52
C ALA A 37 10.66 -7.03 9.31
N LEU A 38 11.89 -7.43 8.97
CA LEU A 38 12.10 -8.35 7.87
C LEU A 38 11.35 -9.67 8.11
N GLY A 39 10.70 -10.18 7.06
CA GLY A 39 9.91 -11.42 7.12
C GLY A 39 8.56 -11.27 7.81
N ARG A 40 8.14 -10.05 8.19
CA ARG A 40 6.81 -9.77 8.73
C ARG A 40 6.00 -8.87 7.81
N ALA A 41 4.91 -9.41 7.30
CA ALA A 41 3.94 -8.66 6.52
C ALA A 41 2.79 -8.16 7.40
N VAL A 42 2.28 -6.97 7.07
CA VAL A 42 0.97 -6.50 7.52
C VAL A 42 -0.03 -6.76 6.39
N VAL A 43 -1.23 -7.25 6.74
CA VAL A 43 -2.33 -7.44 5.80
C VAL A 43 -3.54 -6.66 6.31
N PHE A 44 -4.08 -5.78 5.47
CA PHE A 44 -5.19 -4.91 5.85
C PHE A 44 -6.18 -4.71 4.69
N GLY A 45 -7.43 -4.40 5.03
CA GLY A 45 -8.49 -4.18 4.06
C GLY A 45 -8.59 -2.72 3.59
N ASP A 46 -9.42 -2.49 2.58
CA ASP A 46 -9.71 -1.16 1.99
C ASP A 46 -10.15 -0.07 2.99
N SER A 47 -10.72 -0.47 4.13
CA SER A 47 -11.20 0.45 5.17
C SER A 47 -10.14 0.76 6.25
N PHE A 48 -8.91 0.25 6.09
CA PHE A 48 -7.83 0.43 7.05
C PHE A 48 -7.17 1.81 6.93
N VAL A 49 -7.34 2.64 7.96
CA VAL A 49 -6.76 3.99 8.01
C VAL A 49 -5.31 3.90 8.49
N HIS A 50 -4.39 4.28 7.61
CA HIS A 50 -2.95 4.24 7.87
C HIS A 50 -2.19 5.34 7.14
N ALA A 51 -0.97 5.61 7.60
CA ALA A 51 -0.02 6.50 6.96
C ALA A 51 1.42 6.04 7.28
N THR A 52 2.37 6.39 6.41
CA THR A 52 3.79 6.29 6.75
C THR A 52 4.10 7.32 7.82
N GLU A 53 4.74 6.88 8.91
CA GLU A 53 5.26 7.77 9.93
C GLU A 53 6.32 8.70 9.33
N THR A 54 6.21 10.00 9.62
CA THR A 54 7.23 10.96 9.23
C THR A 54 8.56 10.61 9.90
N GLY A 55 9.63 10.58 9.12
CA GLY A 55 10.96 10.25 9.61
C GLY A 55 12.05 10.59 8.60
N VAL A 56 13.30 10.35 9.00
CA VAL A 56 14.46 10.60 8.14
C VAL A 56 15.31 9.35 8.05
N GLU A 57 15.37 8.78 6.86
CA GLU A 57 16.28 7.69 6.52
C GLU A 57 17.06 8.06 5.25
N PRO A 58 18.40 8.10 5.28
CA PRO A 58 19.19 8.45 4.10
C PRO A 58 19.13 7.39 2.99
N ARG A 59 18.76 6.15 3.31
CA ARG A 59 18.60 5.08 2.31
C ARG A 59 17.19 5.10 1.71
N ALA A 60 17.09 4.72 0.45
CA ALA A 60 15.79 4.49 -0.18
C ALA A 60 15.08 3.33 0.53
N LEU A 61 13.85 3.59 0.98
CA LEU A 61 13.02 2.57 1.58
C LEU A 61 12.10 1.93 0.53
N ALA A 62 12.12 0.61 0.43
CA ALA A 62 11.34 -0.20 -0.50
C ALA A 62 10.53 -1.29 0.21
N PHE A 63 9.29 -1.44 -0.26
CA PHE A 63 8.33 -2.42 0.22
C PHE A 63 7.87 -3.29 -0.93
N LEU A 64 7.56 -4.55 -0.63
CA LEU A 64 6.75 -5.38 -1.49
C LEU A 64 5.29 -5.19 -1.11
N CYS A 65 4.49 -4.71 -2.06
CA CYS A 65 3.06 -4.46 -1.89
C CYS A 65 2.26 -5.24 -2.94
N PHE A 66 1.26 -5.99 -2.50
CA PHE A 66 0.27 -6.62 -3.37
C PHE A 66 -1.13 -6.26 -2.90
N THR A 67 -1.93 -5.69 -3.80
CA THR A 67 -3.36 -5.55 -3.59
C THR A 67 -4.06 -6.71 -4.26
N PHE A 68 -4.83 -7.46 -3.49
CA PHE A 68 -5.62 -8.58 -3.99
C PHE A 68 -7.07 -8.40 -3.55
N GLY A 69 -7.96 -8.51 -4.52
CA GLY A 69 -9.39 -8.39 -4.32
C GLY A 69 -10.10 -9.73 -4.36
N ASP A 70 -11.38 -9.64 -4.06
CA ASP A 70 -12.37 -10.58 -4.55
C ASP A 70 -12.18 -10.82 -6.08
N ARG A 71 -12.14 -12.09 -6.51
CA ARG A 71 -11.96 -12.51 -7.92
C ARG A 71 -13.02 -11.96 -8.89
N ARG A 72 -14.08 -11.31 -8.40
CA ARG A 72 -15.23 -10.79 -9.14
C ARG A 72 -15.09 -9.31 -9.51
N MET A 73 -13.86 -8.78 -9.60
CA MET A 73 -13.63 -7.36 -9.92
C MET A 73 -14.41 -6.93 -11.16
N THR A 74 -15.39 -6.06 -10.97
CA THR A 74 -16.25 -5.55 -12.05
C THR A 74 -15.52 -4.47 -12.85
N ALA A 75 -16.02 -4.15 -14.04
CA ALA A 75 -15.46 -3.07 -14.87
C ALA A 75 -15.51 -1.71 -14.16
N GLU A 76 -16.55 -1.44 -13.38
CA GLU A 76 -16.69 -0.22 -12.58
C GLU A 76 -15.66 -0.17 -11.44
N GLN A 77 -15.44 -1.29 -10.75
CA GLN A 77 -14.41 -1.40 -9.71
C GLN A 77 -13.00 -1.19 -10.27
N TRP A 78 -12.74 -1.72 -11.48
CA TRP A 78 -11.48 -1.46 -12.18
C TRP A 78 -11.30 0.03 -12.51
N ALA A 79 -12.31 0.68 -13.11
CA ALA A 79 -12.22 2.09 -13.48
C ALA A 79 -11.93 3.00 -12.27
N ASN A 80 -12.52 2.70 -11.10
CA ASN A 80 -12.25 3.42 -9.87
C ASN A 80 -10.80 3.23 -9.37
N ALA A 81 -10.28 1.99 -9.44
CA ALA A 81 -8.90 1.70 -9.08
C ALA A 81 -7.91 2.34 -10.06
N GLU A 82 -8.20 2.29 -11.35
CA GLU A 82 -7.38 2.84 -12.43
C GLU A 82 -7.19 4.35 -12.28
N ALA A 83 -8.25 5.11 -11.97
CA ALA A 83 -8.17 6.54 -11.71
C ALA A 83 -7.23 6.88 -10.53
N TYR A 84 -7.20 6.04 -9.49
CA TYR A 84 -6.30 6.21 -8.36
C TYR A 84 -4.85 5.85 -8.70
N ILE A 85 -4.64 4.80 -9.50
CA ILE A 85 -3.32 4.38 -9.99
C ILE A 85 -2.69 5.45 -10.88
N GLU A 86 -3.48 6.01 -11.82
CA GLU A 86 -3.02 7.07 -12.73
C GLU A 86 -2.58 8.35 -12.00
N ALA A 87 -3.23 8.67 -10.88
CA ALA A 87 -2.86 9.81 -10.05
C ALA A 87 -1.52 9.60 -9.30
N GLN A 88 -1.07 8.35 -9.12
CA GLN A 88 0.10 8.02 -8.31
C GLN A 88 1.31 7.57 -9.10
N SER A 89 1.10 7.02 -10.30
CA SER A 89 2.19 6.53 -11.13
C SER A 89 2.03 6.99 -12.58
N PRO A 90 3.08 7.57 -13.19
CA PRO A 90 3.08 7.87 -14.62
C PRO A 90 3.08 6.60 -15.47
N ILE A 91 3.41 5.44 -14.91
CA ILE A 91 3.50 4.19 -15.65
C ILE A 91 2.94 3.04 -14.80
N TYR A 92 2.03 2.25 -15.36
CA TYR A 92 1.51 1.04 -14.73
C TYR A 92 1.13 -0.01 -15.77
N GLN A 93 0.92 -1.25 -15.34
CA GLN A 93 0.47 -2.33 -16.22
C GLN A 93 -0.89 -2.82 -15.75
N THR A 94 -1.85 -2.94 -16.67
CA THR A 94 -3.19 -3.47 -16.36
C THR A 94 -3.13 -4.97 -16.05
N PRO A 95 -4.16 -5.56 -15.42
CA PRO A 95 -4.25 -7.00 -15.19
C PRO A 95 -4.20 -7.84 -16.46
N ALA A 96 -4.58 -7.27 -17.61
CA ALA A 96 -4.48 -7.93 -18.91
C ALA A 96 -3.06 -7.82 -19.53
N GLY A 97 -2.10 -7.25 -18.80
CA GLY A 97 -0.72 -7.09 -19.23
C GLY A 97 -0.47 -5.89 -20.12
N LYS A 98 -1.43 -4.99 -20.32
CA LYS A 98 -1.25 -3.79 -21.12
C LYS A 98 -0.45 -2.75 -20.33
N LEU A 99 0.67 -2.29 -20.87
CA LEU A 99 1.39 -1.15 -20.32
C LEU A 99 0.60 0.14 -20.59
N VAL A 100 0.41 0.95 -19.56
CA VAL A 100 -0.20 2.28 -19.62
C VAL A 100 0.84 3.29 -19.17
N GLU A 101 1.11 4.26 -20.04
CA GLU A 101 1.96 5.41 -19.78
C GLU A 101 1.03 6.64 -19.69
N SER A 102 0.80 7.10 -18.47
CA SER A 102 0.09 8.33 -18.18
C SER A 102 1.01 9.52 -18.48
N LYS A 103 0.52 10.46 -19.29
CA LYS A 103 1.13 11.77 -19.42
C LYS A 103 0.75 12.57 -18.18
N LEU A 104 1.43 12.32 -17.06
CA LEU A 104 1.41 13.28 -15.96
C LEU A 104 1.97 14.60 -16.50
N ALA A 105 1.06 15.57 -16.67
CA ALA A 105 1.35 16.93 -17.11
C ALA A 105 1.95 17.75 -15.97
#